data_AF-A0A7S2QZI2-F1
#
_entry.id   AF-A0A7S2QZI2-F1
#
_cell.length_a   1.000
_cell.length_b   1.000
_cell.length_c   1.000
_cell.angle_alpha   90.00
_cell.angle_beta   90.00
_cell.angle_gamma   90.00
#
_symmetry.space_group_name_H-M   'P 1'
#
loop_
_entity.id
_entity.type
_entity.pdbx_description
1 polymer ?
#
loop_
_entity_poly.entity_id
_entity_poly.type
_entity_poly.pdbx_seq_one_letter_code
_entity_poly.pdbx_strand_id
1 'polypeptide(L)'
;GADVVHEEPHSHGVIRALTKYLDPNGVALIVNPAPASRGGADTFRQLLNDETRWNATTTRITNSIIRVGIEDETEDVPLDFYVIQKHGAATEQPPLEVMR
;
A
#
# COMPACT_ATOMS: atom_id res chain seq x y z
N GLY A 1 4.65 -2.86 4.55
CA GLY A 1 3.62 -3.53 5.37
C GLY A 1 2.74 -4.36 4.47
N ALA A 2 2.29 -5.54 4.92
CA ALA A 2 1.44 -6.44 4.14
C ALA A 2 0.07 -6.61 4.85
N ASP A 3 -1.02 -6.45 4.10
CA ASP A 3 -2.42 -6.52 4.58
C ASP A 3 -2.74 -5.56 5.75
N VAL A 4 -2.10 -4.39 5.79
CA VAL A 4 -2.16 -3.44 6.92
C VAL A 4 -3.28 -2.41 6.80
N VAL A 5 -4.01 -2.40 5.69
CA VAL A 5 -5.18 -1.50 5.46
C VAL A 5 -6.44 -2.29 5.06
N HIS A 6 -6.63 -3.47 5.67
CA HIS A 6 -7.77 -4.35 5.40
C HIS A 6 -9.12 -3.77 5.89
N GLU A 7 -9.09 -2.91 6.92
CA GLU A 7 -10.28 -2.22 7.44
C GLU A 7 -10.06 -0.71 7.43
N GLU A 8 -11.16 0.04 7.31
CA GLU A 8 -11.15 1.51 7.21
C GLU A 8 -10.42 2.21 8.37
N PRO A 9 -10.58 1.83 9.65
CA PRO A 9 -9.84 2.45 10.74
C PRO A 9 -8.32 2.25 10.63
N HIS A 10 -7.87 1.15 10.02
CA HIS A 10 -6.45 0.86 9.84
C HIS A 10 -5.79 1.84 8.86
N SER A 11 -6.51 2.31 7.84
CA SER A 11 -6.01 3.29 6.86
C SER A 11 -5.54 4.58 7.53
N HIS A 12 -6.33 5.12 8.45
CA HIS A 12 -5.94 6.29 9.23
C HIS A 12 -4.76 6.01 10.17
N GLY A 13 -4.71 4.81 10.76
CA GLY A 13 -3.58 4.37 11.59
C GLY A 13 -2.27 4.34 10.82
N VAL A 14 -2.30 3.79 9.61
CA VAL A 14 -1.15 3.73 8.71
C VAL A 14 -0.70 5.12 8.28
N ILE A 15 -1.60 6.03 7.89
CA ILE A 15 -1.24 7.42 7.56
C ILE A 15 -0.57 8.13 8.74
N ARG A 16 -1.09 7.95 9.96
CA ARG A 16 -0.46 8.50 11.18
C ARG A 16 0.95 7.92 11.39
N ALA A 17 1.12 6.61 11.18
CA ALA A 17 2.42 5.96 11.31
C ALA A 17 3.42 6.47 10.27
N LEU A 18 3.01 6.58 8.99
CA LEU A 18 3.84 7.16 7.93
C LEU A 18 4.24 8.59 8.27
N THR A 19 3.29 9.42 8.72
CA THR A 19 3.56 10.82 9.10
C THR A 19 4.62 10.90 10.20
N LYS A 20 4.51 10.04 11.22
CA LYS A 20 5.35 10.10 12.42
C LYS A 20 6.72 9.47 12.22
N TYR A 21 6.80 8.38 11.46
CA TYR A 21 7.98 7.50 11.46
C TYR A 21 8.67 7.36 10.12
N LEU A 22 8.04 7.72 8.99
CA LEU A 22 8.74 7.68 7.71
C LEU A 22 9.82 8.75 7.70
N ASP A 23 11.06 8.33 7.43
CA ASP A 23 12.19 9.23 7.25
C ASP A 23 11.88 10.25 6.12
N PRO A 24 12.39 11.51 6.18
CA PRO A 24 12.22 12.48 5.10
C PRO A 24 12.56 11.98 3.69
N ASN A 25 13.56 11.10 3.56
CA ASN A 25 13.96 10.46 2.31
C ASN A 25 13.57 8.98 2.25
N GLY A 26 12.78 8.51 3.21
CA GLY A 26 12.35 7.12 3.30
C GLY A 26 11.31 6.76 2.25
N VAL A 27 11.27 5.47 1.91
CA VAL A 27 10.24 4.86 1.06
C VAL A 27 9.45 3.86 1.88
N ALA A 28 8.14 3.96 1.85
CA ALA A 28 7.23 2.94 2.38
C ALA A 28 6.64 2.14 1.23
N LEU A 29 6.71 0.82 1.35
CA LEU A 29 6.01 -0.12 0.48
C LEU A 29 4.86 -0.77 1.27
N ILE A 30 3.65 -0.67 0.76
CA ILE A 30 2.46 -1.31 1.33
C ILE A 30 1.82 -2.20 0.27
N VAL A 31 1.43 -3.40 0.66
CA VAL A 31 0.80 -4.38 -0.23
C VAL A 31 -0.42 -4.95 0.47
N ASN A 32 -1.57 -4.90 -0.19
CA ASN A 32 -2.80 -5.47 0.34
C ASN A 32 -3.54 -6.26 -0.74
N PRO A 33 -4.27 -7.32 -0.37
CA PRO A 33 -5.32 -7.88 -1.20
C PRO A 33 -6.27 -6.80 -1.73
N ALA A 34 -6.42 -6.72 -3.04
CA ALA A 34 -7.38 -5.86 -3.69
C ALA A 34 -8.80 -6.34 -3.30
N PRO A 35 -9.73 -5.43 -2.98
CA PRO A 35 -10.93 -5.81 -2.27
C PRO A 35 -11.94 -6.56 -3.15
N ALA A 36 -12.45 -7.69 -2.64
CA ALA A 36 -13.82 -8.12 -2.93
C ALA A 36 -14.84 -7.43 -1.99
N SER A 37 -14.42 -6.88 -0.85
CA SER A 37 -15.29 -6.23 0.15
C SER A 37 -14.57 -5.35 1.21
N ARG A 38 -13.27 -5.07 1.08
CA ARG A 38 -12.43 -4.43 2.12
C ARG A 38 -12.29 -2.91 1.92
N GLY A 39 -13.12 -2.11 2.60
CA GLY A 39 -13.17 -0.64 2.45
C GLY A 39 -11.89 0.13 2.80
N GLY A 40 -10.96 -0.47 3.57
CA GLY A 40 -9.75 0.21 4.01
C GLY A 40 -8.78 0.59 2.88
N ALA A 41 -8.64 -0.23 1.84
CA ALA A 41 -7.70 0.02 0.75
C ALA A 41 -8.10 1.25 -0.09
N ASP A 42 -9.40 1.45 -0.31
CA ASP A 42 -9.93 2.61 -1.03
C ASP A 42 -9.82 3.88 -0.17
N THR A 43 -10.21 3.82 1.11
CA THR A 43 -10.01 4.94 2.04
C THR A 43 -8.52 5.32 2.15
N PHE A 44 -7.63 4.33 2.18
CA PHE A 44 -6.19 4.59 2.23
C PHE A 44 -5.70 5.33 0.98
N ARG A 45 -6.17 4.91 -0.20
CA ARG A 45 -5.85 5.58 -1.47
C ARG A 45 -6.38 7.02 -1.48
N GLN A 46 -7.59 7.26 -1.01
CA GLN A 46 -8.16 8.60 -0.88
C GLN A 46 -7.32 9.48 0.03
N LEU A 47 -6.97 9.00 1.23
CA LEU A 47 -6.13 9.74 2.18
C LEU A 47 -4.75 10.11 1.61
N LEU A 48 -4.13 9.20 0.83
CA LEU A 48 -2.87 9.49 0.15
C LEU A 48 -3.00 10.57 -0.93
N ASN A 49 -4.12 10.57 -1.67
CA ASN A 49 -4.37 11.54 -2.74
C ASN A 49 -4.79 12.92 -2.22
N ASP A 50 -5.53 12.96 -1.11
CA ASP A 50 -6.03 14.21 -0.52
C ASP A 50 -4.92 14.98 0.21
N GLU A 51 -3.88 14.28 0.70
CA GLU A 51 -2.76 14.91 1.40
C GLU A 51 -1.60 15.23 0.44
N THR A 52 -1.38 16.52 0.17
CA THR A 52 -0.27 17.03 -0.68
C THR A 52 1.14 16.71 -0.18
N ARG A 53 1.28 16.14 1.01
CA ARG A 53 2.57 15.77 1.61
C ARG A 53 3.13 14.46 1.08
N TRP A 54 2.35 13.68 0.35
CA TRP A 54 2.77 12.38 -0.17
C TRP A 54 3.03 12.45 -1.67
N ASN A 55 4.05 11.72 -2.10
CA ASN A 55 4.18 11.26 -3.47
C ASN A 55 3.92 9.75 -3.45
N ALA A 56 2.74 9.33 -3.92
CA ALA A 56 2.31 7.93 -3.86
C ALA A 56 2.03 7.38 -5.25
N THR A 57 2.66 6.26 -5.58
CA THR A 57 2.38 5.49 -6.79
C THR A 57 1.66 4.21 -6.40
N THR A 58 0.56 3.90 -7.09
CA THR A 58 -0.20 2.67 -6.89
C THR A 58 -0.13 1.79 -8.13
N THR A 59 0.00 0.47 -7.95
CA THR A 59 -0.08 -0.52 -9.04
C THR A 59 -0.88 -1.72 -8.56
N ARG A 60 -1.75 -2.24 -9.42
CA ARG A 60 -2.49 -3.47 -9.17
C ARG A 60 -1.80 -4.62 -9.87
N ILE A 61 -1.46 -5.65 -9.11
CA ILE A 61 -0.97 -6.93 -9.61
C ILE A 61 -2.17 -7.87 -9.65
N THR A 62 -2.50 -8.41 -10.82
CA THR A 62 -3.71 -9.23 -11.01
C THR A 62 -3.45 -10.73 -11.04
N ASN A 63 -2.18 -11.14 -11.05
CA ASN A 63 -1.72 -12.52 -11.23
C ASN A 63 -0.82 -12.98 -10.06
N SER A 64 -1.17 -12.57 -8.85
CA SER A 64 -0.40 -12.88 -7.64
C SER A 64 -0.91 -14.12 -6.95
N ILE A 65 -0.02 -15.09 -6.76
CA ILE A 65 -0.26 -16.25 -5.90
C ILE A 65 0.21 -15.89 -4.50
N ILE A 66 -0.73 -15.84 -3.55
CA ILE A 66 -0.41 -15.64 -2.13
C ILE A 66 -0.73 -16.90 -1.35
N ARG A 67 0.12 -17.22 -0.37
CA ARG A 67 -0.17 -18.26 0.62
C ARG A 67 -0.93 -17.62 1.78
N VAL A 68 -2.14 -18.09 2.04
CA VAL A 68 -3.04 -17.55 3.05
C VAL A 68 -3.16 -18.54 4.20
N GLY A 69 -2.98 -18.09 5.45
CA GLY A 69 -3.16 -18.93 6.64
C GLY A 69 -2.06 -19.96 6.93
N ILE A 70 -2.36 -20.89 7.86
CA ILE A 70 -1.45 -21.93 8.36
C ILE A 70 -1.49 -23.20 7.48
N GLU A 71 -2.55 -23.42 6.70
CA GLU A 71 -2.86 -24.69 6.02
C GLU A 71 -2.49 -24.76 4.52
N ASP A 72 -1.40 -24.11 4.09
CA ASP A 72 -0.88 -24.25 2.70
C ASP A 72 -1.86 -23.86 1.57
N GLU A 73 -2.95 -23.13 1.87
CA GLU A 73 -3.90 -22.67 0.86
C GLU A 73 -3.28 -21.54 0.02
N THR A 74 -3.24 -21.74 -1.30
CA THR A 74 -2.81 -20.73 -2.27
C THR A 74 -4.02 -20.18 -3.01
N GLU A 75 -4.24 -18.89 -2.89
CA GLU A 75 -5.31 -18.20 -3.61
C GLU A 75 -4.72 -17.26 -4.66
N ASP A 76 -5.39 -17.21 -5.82
CA ASP A 76 -5.16 -16.16 -6.83
C ASP A 76 -5.95 -14.93 -6.41
N VAL A 77 -5.25 -13.99 -5.77
CA VAL A 77 -5.85 -12.79 -5.21
C VAL A 77 -5.11 -11.59 -5.79
N PRO A 78 -5.80 -10.66 -6.47
CA PRO A 78 -5.15 -9.44 -6.93
C PRO A 78 -4.61 -8.65 -5.74
N LEU A 79 -3.46 -8.01 -5.89
CA LEU A 79 -2.82 -7.20 -4.87
C LEU A 79 -2.70 -5.74 -5.32
N ASP A 80 -3.07 -4.82 -4.43
CA ASP A 80 -2.77 -3.40 -4.58
C ASP A 80 -1.44 -3.08 -3.88
N PHE A 81 -0.47 -2.64 -4.68
CA PHE A 81 0.84 -2.17 -4.24
C PHE A 81 0.85 -0.65 -4.18
N TYR A 82 1.39 -0.12 -3.09
CA TYR A 82 1.53 1.31 -2.84
C TYR A 82 2.99 1.60 -2.49
N VAL A 83 3.64 2.43 -3.29
CA VAL A 83 4.95 3.01 -3.01
C VAL A 83 4.76 4.46 -2.62
N ILE A 84 5.18 4.79 -1.40
CA ILE A 84 4.85 6.06 -0.77
C ILE A 84 6.13 6.72 -0.28
N GLN A 85 6.28 7.99 -0.62
CA GLN A 85 7.34 8.86 -0.13
C GLN A 85 6.75 10.19 0.31
N LYS A 86 7.52 10.96 1.09
CA LYS A 86 7.18 12.37 1.32
C LYS A 86 7.43 13.19 0.06
N HIS A 87 6.60 14.19 -0.17
CA HIS A 87 6.77 15.13 -1.27
C HIS A 87 8.12 15.85 -1.15
N GLY A 88 8.86 15.96 -2.26
CA GLY A 88 10.20 16.55 -2.28
C GLY A 88 11.32 15.65 -1.75
N ALA A 89 11.05 14.38 -1.45
CA ALA A 89 12.11 13.41 -1.16
C ALA A 89 13.07 13.29 -2.36
N ALA A 90 14.38 13.29 -2.09
CA ALA A 90 15.41 13.22 -3.14
C ALA A 90 15.63 11.80 -3.69
N THR A 91 15.07 10.79 -3.01
CA THR A 91 15.23 9.39 -3.37
C THR A 91 14.22 9.01 -4.44
N GLU A 92 14.67 8.39 -5.53
CA GLU A 92 13.78 7.90 -6.57
C GLU A 92 12.85 6.79 -6.03
N GLN A 93 11.62 6.75 -6.56
CA GLN A 93 10.71 5.66 -6.24
C GLN A 93 11.19 4.37 -6.90
N PRO A 94 11.07 3.21 -6.21
CA PRO A 94 11.29 1.93 -6.86
C PRO A 94 10.36 1.79 -8.09
N PRO A 95 10.86 1.22 -9.19
CA PRO A 95 10.12 1.18 -10.46
C PRO A 95 9.00 0.15 -10.35
N LEU A 96 7.77 0.60 -10.06
CA LEU A 96 6.60 -0.29 -9.99
C LEU A 96 6.15 -0.79 -11.37
N GLU A 97 6.56 -0.13 -12.45
CA GLU A 97 6.20 -0.49 -13.82
C GLU A 97 6.72 -1.87 -14.27
N VAL A 98 7.72 -2.42 -13.58
CA VAL A 98 8.23 -3.78 -13.82
C VAL A 98 7.40 -4.86 -13.12
N MET A 99 6.45 -4.48 -12.25
CA MET A 99 5.62 -5.39 -11.45
C MET A 99 4.22 -5.63 -12.06
N ARG A 100 4.07 -5.51 -13.38
CA ARG A 100 2.80 -5.73 -14.09
C ARG A 100 2.55 -7.18 -14.44
#